data_AF-C3Z5U5-F1
#
_entry.id   AF-C3Z5U5-F1
#
_cell.length_a   1.000
_cell.length_b   1.000
_cell.length_c   1.000
_cell.angle_alpha   90.00
_cell.angle_beta   90.00
_cell.angle_gamma   90.00
#
_symmetry.space_group_name_H-M   'P 1'
#
loop_
_entity.id
_entity.type
_entity.pdbx_description
1 polymer ?
#
loop_
_entity_poly.entity_id
_entity_poly.type
_entity_poly.pdbx_seq_one_letter_code
_entity_poly.pdbx_strand_id
1 'polypeptide(L)'
;YTLSWTYGGINPNKNRGHAIYVDKLCQDFSRILTASIDASLAQHGTREDEKTALFEAIAQHVSFCQDRAATFFGRKTTLGQIKSYLRSGSRHPLIVHGASGTGKTSLLAKAAMQTTGWVSCDDSAVIVRLIGLTSQSRNIRSLLRSLCLQLTYIYGGDMTLIPQDYMSLVNFFVVQLESANADKPLVVFLDALDQLTDDYNARQLFWLPKELPPYVHIVVSTVPQRKYDCFPALKVGMVMDETIPDDQQYVEVPDLPGADAAAIVDHWLKADKRRLTSEQLAILIDSFRQCPNPLFLKMAYNESTLWNSYTLKSDLRLATCVEKLANQIFVRHERGHGEAVVRRTLGYITAAKHGVTFNELEDILSLDEDVMNSV
;
A
#
# COMPACT_ATOMS: atom_id res chain seq x y z
N TYR A 1 -2.50 -49.12 -16.46
CA TYR A 1 -2.76 -50.23 -15.53
C TYR A 1 -3.76 -51.18 -16.15
N THR A 2 -3.63 -52.49 -15.91
CA THR A 2 -4.59 -53.53 -16.33
C THR A 2 -5.18 -54.18 -15.07
N LEU A 3 -6.51 -54.11 -14.92
CA LEU A 3 -7.23 -54.62 -13.76
C LEU A 3 -8.43 -55.45 -14.22
N SER A 4 -8.61 -56.63 -13.63
CA SER A 4 -9.75 -57.51 -13.91
C SER A 4 -10.99 -56.99 -13.18
N TRP A 5 -12.04 -56.61 -13.92
CA TRP A 5 -13.29 -56.13 -13.34
C TRP A 5 -14.04 -57.23 -12.56
N THR A 6 -14.59 -56.87 -11.40
CA THR A 6 -15.47 -57.76 -10.60
C THR A 6 -16.89 -57.20 -10.51
N TYR A 7 -17.89 -58.05 -10.30
CA TYR A 7 -19.29 -57.63 -10.09
C TYR A 7 -19.37 -56.75 -8.82
N GLY A 8 -19.76 -55.49 -8.99
CA GLY A 8 -19.70 -54.45 -7.95
C GLY A 8 -18.52 -53.48 -8.05
N GLY A 9 -17.73 -53.53 -9.13
CA GLY A 9 -16.66 -52.55 -9.42
C GLY A 9 -15.35 -52.81 -8.66
N ILE A 10 -14.57 -51.75 -8.46
CA ILE A 10 -13.28 -51.81 -7.75
C ILE A 10 -13.52 -51.83 -6.25
N ASN A 11 -13.51 -53.03 -5.64
CA ASN A 11 -13.61 -53.19 -4.19
C ASN A 11 -12.29 -53.65 -3.53
N PRO A 12 -11.50 -52.73 -2.92
CA PRO A 12 -10.22 -53.07 -2.29
C PRO A 12 -10.36 -53.94 -1.03
N ASN A 13 -11.51 -53.93 -0.36
CA ASN A 13 -11.74 -54.74 0.84
C ASN A 13 -12.04 -56.21 0.54
N LYS A 14 -12.50 -56.51 -0.69
CA LYS A 14 -12.90 -57.86 -1.11
C LYS A 14 -11.94 -58.51 -2.11
N ASN A 15 -11.16 -57.71 -2.85
CA ASN A 15 -10.22 -58.22 -3.85
C ASN A 15 -8.82 -57.65 -3.61
N ARG A 16 -7.88 -58.54 -3.29
CA ARG A 16 -6.47 -58.18 -3.06
C ARG A 16 -5.82 -57.52 -4.27
N GLY A 17 -6.21 -57.89 -5.50
CA GLY A 17 -5.73 -57.25 -6.72
C GLY A 17 -6.19 -55.79 -6.86
N HIS A 18 -7.41 -55.49 -6.37
CA HIS A 18 -7.93 -54.13 -6.33
C HIS A 18 -7.26 -53.29 -5.23
N ALA A 19 -6.98 -53.88 -4.06
CA ALA A 19 -6.22 -53.23 -3.01
C ALA A 19 -4.82 -52.83 -3.47
N ILE A 20 -4.10 -53.76 -4.12
CA ILE A 20 -2.75 -53.51 -4.65
C ILE A 20 -2.79 -52.44 -5.75
N TYR A 21 -3.83 -52.43 -6.59
CA TYR A 21 -4.00 -51.42 -7.62
C TYR A 21 -4.23 -50.02 -7.04
N VAL A 22 -5.13 -49.88 -6.06
CA VAL A 22 -5.41 -48.60 -5.41
C VAL A 22 -4.18 -48.07 -4.68
N ASP A 23 -3.48 -48.92 -3.93
CA ASP A 23 -2.25 -48.54 -3.23
C ASP A 23 -1.15 -48.09 -4.21
N LYS A 24 -0.95 -48.84 -5.30
CA LYS A 24 0.00 -48.46 -6.35
C LYS A 24 -0.40 -47.16 -7.05
N LEU A 25 -1.69 -46.94 -7.30
CA LEU A 25 -2.19 -45.70 -7.90
C LEU A 25 -2.00 -44.51 -6.97
N CYS A 26 -2.23 -44.66 -5.66
CA CYS A 26 -1.96 -43.63 -4.65
C CYS A 26 -0.47 -43.31 -4.56
N GLN A 27 0.40 -44.32 -4.57
CA GLN A 27 1.85 -44.12 -4.55
C GLN A 27 2.36 -43.44 -5.83
N ASP A 28 1.89 -43.88 -6.99
CA ASP A 28 2.26 -43.27 -8.26
C ASP A 28 1.74 -41.83 -8.37
N PHE A 29 0.51 -41.56 -7.90
CA PHE A 29 -0.06 -40.22 -7.85
C PHE A 29 0.73 -39.30 -6.90
N SER A 30 1.02 -39.77 -5.68
CA SER A 30 1.83 -39.01 -4.72
C SER A 30 3.20 -38.71 -5.28
N ARG A 31 3.88 -39.70 -5.89
CA ARG A 31 5.20 -39.52 -6.50
C ARG A 31 5.17 -38.49 -7.62
N ILE A 32 4.17 -38.56 -8.50
CA ILE A 32 4.03 -37.61 -9.63
C ILE A 32 3.74 -36.21 -9.12
N LEU A 33 2.84 -36.05 -8.14
CA LEU A 33 2.55 -34.74 -7.56
C LEU A 33 3.76 -34.16 -6.82
N THR A 34 4.44 -34.94 -5.97
CA THR A 34 5.64 -34.48 -5.29
C THR A 34 6.72 -34.08 -6.29
N ALA A 35 6.97 -34.89 -7.32
CA ALA A 35 7.93 -34.54 -8.37
C ALA A 35 7.52 -33.30 -9.18
N SER A 36 6.22 -33.09 -9.42
CA SER A 36 5.71 -31.89 -10.10
C SER A 36 5.83 -30.65 -9.21
N ILE A 37 5.62 -30.79 -7.90
CA ILE A 37 5.80 -29.71 -6.91
C ILE A 37 7.28 -29.39 -6.79
N ASP A 38 8.16 -30.39 -6.66
CA ASP A 38 9.62 -30.20 -6.59
C ASP A 38 10.16 -29.57 -7.88
N ALA A 39 9.68 -30.00 -9.05
CA ALA A 39 10.02 -29.39 -10.33
C ALA A 39 9.51 -27.94 -10.43
N SER A 40 8.29 -27.66 -9.93
CA SER A 40 7.74 -26.31 -9.87
C SER A 40 8.55 -25.43 -8.90
N LEU A 41 8.92 -25.93 -7.72
CA LEU A 41 9.75 -25.22 -6.74
C LEU A 41 11.17 -24.97 -7.28
N ALA A 42 11.74 -25.92 -8.02
CA ALA A 42 13.03 -25.77 -8.69
C ALA A 42 12.96 -24.76 -9.86
N GLN A 43 11.83 -24.68 -10.56
CA GLN A 43 11.58 -23.68 -11.61
C GLN A 43 11.26 -22.29 -11.04
N HIS A 44 10.57 -22.18 -9.90
CA HIS A 44 10.29 -20.92 -9.18
C HIS A 44 11.54 -20.34 -8.47
N GLY A 45 12.66 -21.04 -8.53
CA GLY A 45 13.95 -20.59 -8.01
C GLY A 45 14.83 -19.90 -9.07
N THR A 46 14.31 -19.58 -10.26
CA THR A 46 15.12 -19.01 -11.34
C THR A 46 15.21 -17.49 -11.23
N ARG A 47 16.34 -16.92 -11.69
CA ARG A 47 16.60 -15.46 -11.67
C ARG A 47 15.59 -14.63 -12.47
N GLU A 48 14.93 -15.26 -13.45
CA GLU A 48 13.83 -14.64 -14.19
C GLU A 48 12.61 -14.41 -13.28
N ASP A 49 12.40 -15.24 -12.26
CA ASP A 49 11.30 -15.09 -11.30
C ASP A 49 11.51 -13.91 -10.35
N GLU A 50 12.72 -13.71 -9.81
CA GLU A 50 13.00 -12.56 -8.92
C GLU A 50 12.88 -11.23 -9.67
N LYS A 51 13.35 -11.17 -10.92
CA LYS A 51 13.23 -9.97 -11.76
C LYS A 51 11.77 -9.71 -12.14
N THR A 52 11.02 -10.76 -12.48
CA THR A 52 9.58 -10.64 -12.80
C THR A 52 8.78 -10.19 -11.57
N ALA A 53 8.99 -10.83 -10.41
CA ALA A 53 8.36 -10.45 -9.16
C ALA A 53 8.69 -9.00 -8.75
N LEU A 54 9.94 -8.56 -8.98
CA LEU A 54 10.32 -7.16 -8.77
C LEU A 54 9.50 -6.21 -9.66
N PHE A 55 9.39 -6.49 -10.96
CA PHE A 55 8.63 -5.63 -11.86
C PHE A 55 7.14 -5.63 -11.56
N GLU A 56 6.55 -6.77 -11.20
CA GLU A 56 5.17 -6.84 -10.76
C GLU A 56 4.94 -5.98 -9.51
N ALA A 57 5.82 -6.09 -8.51
CA ALA A 57 5.75 -5.27 -7.31
C ALA A 57 5.90 -3.76 -7.63
N ILE A 58 6.84 -3.39 -8.51
CA ILE A 58 7.03 -2.01 -8.95
C ILE A 58 5.77 -1.51 -9.68
N ALA A 59 5.21 -2.31 -10.58
CA ALA A 59 4.02 -1.96 -11.34
C ALA A 59 2.82 -1.68 -10.42
N GLN A 60 2.64 -2.48 -9.37
CA GLN A 60 1.60 -2.24 -8.36
C GLN A 60 1.78 -0.89 -7.64
N HIS A 61 3.00 -0.56 -7.21
CA HIS A 61 3.28 0.73 -6.59
C HIS A 61 3.04 1.91 -7.54
N VAL A 62 3.50 1.81 -8.78
CA VAL A 62 3.35 2.86 -9.80
C VAL A 62 1.89 3.06 -10.18
N SER A 63 1.14 1.97 -10.42
CA SER A 63 -0.29 2.02 -10.75
C SER A 63 -1.08 2.69 -9.63
N PHE A 64 -0.86 2.29 -8.38
CA PHE A 64 -1.53 2.95 -7.25
C PHE A 64 -1.18 4.44 -7.15
N CYS A 65 0.08 4.82 -7.42
CA CYS A 65 0.47 6.22 -7.44
C CYS A 65 -0.23 7.00 -8.56
N GLN A 66 -0.39 6.43 -9.75
CA GLN A 66 -1.09 7.08 -10.87
C GLN A 66 -2.56 7.35 -10.50
N ASP A 67 -3.25 6.38 -9.92
CA ASP A 67 -4.66 6.52 -9.50
C ASP A 67 -4.84 7.61 -8.43
N ARG A 68 -3.93 7.64 -7.44
CA ARG A 68 -3.95 8.66 -6.38
C ARG A 68 -3.59 10.06 -6.91
N ALA A 69 -2.69 10.15 -7.88
CA ALA A 69 -2.28 11.42 -8.49
C ALA A 69 -3.34 12.00 -9.44
N ALA A 70 -4.16 11.15 -10.06
CA ALA A 70 -5.25 11.55 -10.94
C ALA A 70 -6.40 12.22 -10.17
N THR A 71 -6.69 11.72 -8.96
CA THR A 71 -7.76 12.24 -8.08
C THR A 71 -7.29 13.34 -7.13
N PHE A 72 -6.02 13.73 -7.19
CA PHE A 72 -5.42 14.72 -6.31
C PHE A 72 -5.84 16.15 -6.67
N PHE A 73 -6.20 16.94 -5.66
CA PHE A 73 -6.62 18.32 -5.82
C PHE A 73 -5.93 19.25 -4.82
N GLY A 74 -5.54 20.45 -5.28
CA GLY A 74 -5.05 21.53 -4.42
C GLY A 74 -3.60 21.38 -3.95
N ARG A 75 -3.32 21.93 -2.75
CA ARG A 75 -2.02 21.86 -2.04
C ARG A 75 -0.79 22.30 -2.82
N LYS A 76 -0.96 23.38 -3.59
CA LYS A 76 0.12 23.98 -4.39
C LYS A 76 1.31 24.43 -3.54
N THR A 77 1.06 24.90 -2.32
CA THR A 77 2.11 25.32 -1.38
C THR A 77 3.00 24.15 -0.97
N THR A 78 2.39 23.06 -0.48
CA THR A 78 3.10 21.85 -0.06
C THR A 78 3.84 21.17 -1.23
N LEU A 79 3.21 21.09 -2.40
CA LEU A 79 3.88 20.62 -3.63
C LEU A 79 5.06 21.52 -4.01
N GLY A 80 4.91 22.85 -3.84
CA GLY A 80 5.97 23.82 -4.06
C GLY A 80 7.16 23.62 -3.14
N GLN A 81 6.93 23.26 -1.87
CA GLN A 81 8.00 22.94 -0.92
C GLN A 81 8.77 21.68 -1.35
N ILE A 82 8.07 20.60 -1.72
CA ILE A 82 8.71 19.38 -2.24
C ILE A 82 9.52 19.70 -3.51
N LYS A 83 8.94 20.46 -4.44
CA LYS A 83 9.64 20.91 -5.66
C LYS A 83 10.88 21.74 -5.34
N SER A 84 10.81 22.64 -4.36
CA SER A 84 11.93 23.46 -3.92
C SER A 84 13.05 22.59 -3.34
N TYR A 85 12.69 21.60 -2.53
CA TYR A 85 13.64 20.63 -1.98
C TYR A 85 14.35 19.84 -3.10
N LEU A 86 13.60 19.29 -4.06
CA LEU A 86 14.18 18.51 -5.16
C LEU A 86 15.09 19.34 -6.09
N ARG A 87 14.92 20.67 -6.11
CA ARG A 87 15.78 21.61 -6.85
C ARG A 87 16.93 22.15 -6.02
N SER A 88 16.91 21.92 -4.71
CA SER A 88 17.96 22.35 -3.80
C SER A 88 19.14 21.37 -3.83
N GLY A 89 20.32 21.84 -3.44
CA GLY A 89 21.47 20.99 -3.16
C GLY A 89 21.41 20.29 -1.79
N SER A 90 20.21 20.17 -1.19
CA SER A 90 20.05 19.53 0.12
C SER A 90 20.48 18.06 0.04
N ARG A 91 21.32 17.66 0.99
CA ARG A 91 21.85 16.30 1.13
C ARG A 91 21.19 15.53 2.26
N HIS A 92 19.95 15.87 2.61
CA HIS A 92 19.21 15.21 3.67
C HIS A 92 17.82 14.79 3.21
N PRO A 93 17.22 13.73 3.76
CA PRO A 93 15.85 13.36 3.44
C PRO A 93 14.85 14.47 3.81
N LEU A 94 13.83 14.67 2.95
CA LEU A 94 12.69 15.52 3.25
C LEU A 94 11.60 14.70 3.96
N ILE A 95 11.10 15.21 5.08
CA ILE A 95 10.12 14.53 5.92
C ILE A 95 8.76 15.20 5.77
N VAL A 96 7.83 14.49 5.14
CA VAL A 96 6.44 14.92 4.99
C VAL A 96 5.60 14.31 6.10
N HIS A 97 5.03 15.15 6.98
CA HIS A 97 4.24 14.66 8.11
C HIS A 97 2.88 15.32 8.22
N GLY A 98 1.95 14.66 8.88
CA GLY A 98 0.58 15.14 9.07
C GLY A 98 -0.32 14.04 9.63
N ALA A 99 -1.48 14.40 10.17
CA ALA A 99 -2.39 13.44 10.77
C ALA A 99 -2.81 12.32 9.80
N SER A 100 -3.29 11.20 10.34
CA SER A 100 -3.80 10.11 9.48
C SER A 100 -4.98 10.59 8.64
N GLY A 101 -5.07 10.14 7.38
CA GLY A 101 -6.12 10.57 6.46
C GLY A 101 -5.95 11.95 5.83
N THR A 102 -4.93 12.74 6.22
CA THR A 102 -4.68 14.05 5.60
C THR A 102 -4.21 13.96 4.16
N GLY A 103 -4.06 12.79 3.53
CA GLY A 103 -3.73 12.70 2.10
C GLY A 103 -2.24 12.85 1.76
N LYS A 104 -1.34 12.51 2.69
CA LYS A 104 0.12 12.42 2.46
C LYS A 104 0.47 11.51 1.28
N THR A 105 -0.09 10.30 1.24
CA THR A 105 0.09 9.34 0.15
C THR A 105 -0.26 9.94 -1.21
N SER A 106 -1.41 10.62 -1.32
CA SER A 106 -1.82 11.26 -2.58
C SER A 106 -0.91 12.45 -2.94
N LEU A 107 -0.42 13.19 -1.95
CA LEU A 107 0.56 14.27 -2.16
C LEU A 107 1.89 13.73 -2.70
N LEU A 108 2.45 12.67 -2.09
CA LEU A 108 3.69 12.03 -2.54
C LEU A 108 3.51 11.41 -3.93
N ALA A 109 2.39 10.74 -4.17
CA ALA A 109 2.07 10.19 -5.49
C ALA A 109 2.02 11.29 -6.56
N LYS A 110 1.40 12.44 -6.26
CA LYS A 110 1.37 13.59 -7.17
C LYS A 110 2.77 14.16 -7.40
N ALA A 111 3.55 14.30 -6.33
CA ALA A 111 4.92 14.81 -6.42
C ALA A 111 5.81 13.90 -7.28
N ALA A 112 5.75 12.59 -7.07
CA ALA A 112 6.49 11.60 -7.87
C ALA A 112 6.15 11.71 -9.37
N MET A 113 4.87 11.82 -9.72
CA MET A 113 4.42 11.96 -11.11
C MET A 113 4.85 13.29 -11.77
N GLN A 114 5.15 14.31 -10.97
CA GLN A 114 5.58 15.62 -11.46
C GLN A 114 7.10 15.83 -11.38
N THR A 115 7.83 14.88 -10.78
CA THR A 115 9.26 15.01 -10.48
C THR A 115 10.11 15.17 -11.74
N THR A 116 9.81 14.42 -12.80
CA THR A 116 10.53 14.52 -14.08
C THR A 116 10.43 15.92 -14.69
N GLY A 117 9.32 16.64 -14.50
CA GLY A 117 9.18 18.04 -14.94
C GLY A 117 9.75 19.07 -13.96
N TRP A 118 10.23 18.64 -12.79
CA TRP A 118 10.80 19.50 -11.76
C TRP A 118 12.31 19.49 -11.75
N VAL A 119 12.91 18.32 -11.97
CA VAL A 119 14.36 18.12 -12.05
C VAL A 119 14.85 18.52 -13.44
N SER A 120 16.03 19.14 -13.54
CA SER A 120 16.58 19.64 -14.80
C SER A 120 17.10 18.55 -15.74
N CYS A 121 16.95 17.28 -15.39
CA CYS A 121 17.48 16.14 -16.15
C CYS A 121 16.35 15.18 -16.57
N ASP A 122 16.24 14.96 -17.88
CA ASP A 122 15.19 14.14 -18.50
C ASP A 122 15.36 12.64 -18.19
N ASP A 123 16.58 12.16 -17.92
CA ASP A 123 16.86 10.75 -17.56
C ASP A 123 16.81 10.51 -16.04
N SER A 124 16.19 11.41 -15.26
CA SER A 124 16.09 11.24 -13.81
C SER A 124 15.36 9.95 -13.41
N ALA A 125 15.97 9.20 -12.48
CA ALA A 125 15.41 7.97 -11.94
C ALA A 125 14.47 8.30 -10.77
N VAL A 126 13.19 7.94 -10.90
CA VAL A 126 12.19 8.11 -9.83
C VAL A 126 11.72 6.76 -9.32
N ILE A 127 11.96 6.49 -8.05
CA ILE A 127 11.51 5.29 -7.36
C ILE A 127 10.41 5.66 -6.37
N VAL A 128 9.30 4.91 -6.38
CA VAL A 128 8.24 5.06 -5.38
C VAL A 128 7.98 3.74 -4.68
N ARG A 129 7.86 3.79 -3.35
CA ARG A 129 7.41 2.66 -2.52
C ARG A 129 6.34 3.14 -1.54
N LEU A 130 5.22 2.44 -1.56
CA LEU A 130 4.10 2.66 -0.64
C LEU A 130 4.12 1.55 0.41
N ILE A 131 4.59 1.87 1.61
CA ILE A 131 4.71 0.89 2.69
C ILE A 131 3.30 0.52 3.15
N GLY A 132 3.03 -0.78 3.18
CA GLY A 132 1.72 -1.32 3.51
C GLY A 132 0.78 -1.57 2.33
N LEU A 133 1.17 -1.19 1.10
CA LEU A 133 0.45 -1.60 -0.11
C LEU A 133 0.58 -3.11 -0.38
N THR A 134 1.78 -3.65 -0.21
CA THR A 134 2.06 -5.08 -0.35
C THR A 134 2.56 -5.66 0.98
N SER A 135 2.39 -6.96 1.18
CA SER A 135 2.91 -7.63 2.38
C SER A 135 4.43 -7.47 2.51
N GLN A 136 5.14 -7.52 1.37
CA GLN A 136 6.59 -7.36 1.29
C GLN A 136 7.05 -5.93 1.62
N SER A 137 6.26 -4.90 1.29
CA SER A 137 6.67 -3.50 1.57
C SER A 137 6.60 -3.14 3.06
N ARG A 138 5.88 -3.91 3.89
CA ARG A 138 5.83 -3.71 5.35
C ARG A 138 7.06 -4.22 6.09
N ASN A 139 7.73 -5.24 5.55
CA ASN A 139 8.92 -5.80 6.17
C ASN A 139 10.16 -5.09 5.64
N ILE A 140 10.98 -4.53 6.53
CA ILE A 140 12.10 -3.69 6.14
C ILE A 140 13.17 -4.43 5.31
N ARG A 141 13.43 -5.70 5.61
CA ARG A 141 14.43 -6.50 4.88
C ARG A 141 13.98 -6.70 3.43
N SER A 142 12.72 -7.08 3.22
CA SER A 142 12.14 -7.24 1.88
C SER A 142 12.05 -5.91 1.12
N LEU A 143 11.68 -4.82 1.80
CA LEU A 143 11.65 -3.47 1.21
C LEU A 143 13.05 -3.04 0.73
N LEU A 144 14.08 -3.15 1.60
CA LEU A 144 15.45 -2.80 1.25
C LEU A 144 15.99 -3.66 0.11
N ARG A 145 15.73 -4.97 0.13
CA ARG A 145 16.12 -5.85 -0.98
C ARG A 145 15.47 -5.42 -2.30
N SER A 146 14.17 -5.11 -2.29
CA SER A 146 13.46 -4.61 -3.48
C SER A 146 14.03 -3.27 -3.98
N LEU A 147 14.37 -2.35 -3.08
CA LEU A 147 15.01 -1.08 -3.43
C LEU A 147 16.40 -1.28 -4.03
N CYS A 148 17.23 -2.12 -3.40
CA CYS A 148 18.57 -2.45 -3.90
C CYS A 148 18.49 -3.09 -5.29
N LEU A 149 17.60 -4.07 -5.50
CA LEU A 149 17.36 -4.69 -6.79
C LEU A 149 16.98 -3.67 -7.87
N GLN A 150 16.06 -2.76 -7.57
CA GLN A 150 15.66 -1.72 -8.51
C GLN A 150 16.80 -0.72 -8.80
N LEU A 151 17.56 -0.30 -7.79
CA LEU A 151 18.70 0.60 -7.96
C LEU A 151 19.78 -0.03 -8.84
N THR A 152 20.17 -1.27 -8.52
CA THR A 152 21.14 -2.04 -9.29
C THR A 152 20.68 -2.22 -10.74
N TYR A 153 19.38 -2.41 -10.99
CA TYR A 153 18.83 -2.43 -12.35
C TYR A 153 19.01 -1.08 -13.08
N ILE A 154 18.65 0.03 -12.43
CA ILE A 154 18.64 1.38 -13.02
C ILE A 154 20.05 1.84 -13.40
N TYR A 155 21.05 1.51 -12.57
CA TYR A 155 22.44 1.93 -12.72
C TYR A 155 23.35 0.85 -13.33
N GLY A 156 22.79 -0.28 -13.79
CA GLY A 156 23.53 -1.30 -14.56
C GLY A 156 24.50 -2.15 -13.74
N GLY A 157 24.22 -2.37 -12.46
CA GLY A 157 25.02 -3.24 -11.59
C GLY A 157 24.61 -4.72 -11.66
N ASP A 158 25.37 -5.58 -10.98
CA ASP A 158 25.10 -7.02 -10.89
C ASP A 158 24.15 -7.35 -9.73
N MET A 159 22.92 -7.77 -10.06
CA MET A 159 21.90 -8.15 -9.08
C MET A 159 22.29 -9.36 -8.23
N THR A 160 23.24 -10.18 -8.68
CA THR A 160 23.66 -11.39 -7.96
C THR A 160 24.49 -11.08 -6.73
N LEU A 161 25.04 -9.88 -6.65
CA LEU A 161 25.84 -9.41 -5.52
C LEU A 161 24.96 -8.86 -4.38
N ILE A 162 23.64 -8.78 -4.56
CA ILE A 162 22.73 -8.19 -3.58
C ILE A 162 22.60 -9.13 -2.37
N PRO A 163 23.00 -8.70 -1.17
CA PRO A 163 22.97 -9.54 0.02
C PRO A 163 21.56 -9.99 0.42
N GLN A 164 21.47 -11.04 1.23
CA GLN A 164 20.21 -11.52 1.81
C GLN A 164 20.03 -11.04 3.26
N ASP A 165 21.14 -10.85 3.98
CA ASP A 165 21.18 -10.42 5.37
C ASP A 165 20.83 -8.95 5.53
N TYR A 166 20.08 -8.61 6.58
CA TYR A 166 19.58 -7.26 6.82
C TYR A 166 20.70 -6.21 6.92
N MET A 167 21.73 -6.43 7.74
CA MET A 167 22.81 -5.45 7.92
C MET A 167 23.60 -5.22 6.64
N SER A 168 23.85 -6.29 5.88
CA SER A 168 24.51 -6.21 4.57
C SER A 168 23.65 -5.46 3.55
N LEU A 169 22.33 -5.65 3.58
CA LEU A 169 21.38 -4.90 2.75
C LEU A 169 21.37 -3.40 3.07
N VAL A 170 21.44 -3.02 4.35
CA VAL A 170 21.53 -1.60 4.76
C VAL A 170 22.79 -0.96 4.19
N ASN A 171 23.95 -1.61 4.37
CA ASN A 171 25.21 -1.11 3.83
C ASN A 171 25.20 -1.04 2.31
N PHE A 172 24.67 -2.09 1.65
CA PHE A 172 24.56 -2.14 0.20
C PHE A 172 23.64 -1.03 -0.32
N PHE A 173 22.51 -0.77 0.34
CA PHE A 173 21.59 0.32 -0.01
C PHE A 173 22.31 1.67 -0.02
N VAL A 174 23.06 2.00 1.03
CA VAL A 174 23.84 3.25 1.10
C VAL A 174 24.82 3.36 -0.07
N VAL A 175 25.59 2.30 -0.34
CA VAL A 175 26.55 2.27 -1.45
C VAL A 175 25.87 2.41 -2.81
N GLN A 176 24.70 1.79 -3.01
CA GLN A 176 23.97 1.91 -4.27
C GLN A 176 23.46 3.33 -4.52
N LEU A 177 23.15 4.11 -3.49
CA LEU A 177 22.77 5.52 -3.67
C LEU A 177 23.90 6.35 -4.28
N GLU A 178 25.17 6.00 -4.02
CA GLU A 178 26.34 6.69 -4.59
C GLU A 178 26.49 6.46 -6.11
N SER A 179 25.73 5.53 -6.70
CA SER A 179 25.73 5.30 -8.15
C SER A 179 25.00 6.40 -8.93
N ALA A 180 24.19 7.22 -8.25
CA ALA A 180 23.52 8.37 -8.86
C ALA A 180 24.54 9.46 -9.23
N ASN A 181 24.29 10.14 -10.36
CA ASN A 181 25.19 11.15 -10.88
C ASN A 181 24.40 12.28 -11.55
N ALA A 182 25.10 13.30 -12.05
CA ALA A 182 24.50 14.47 -12.68
C ALA A 182 23.65 14.12 -13.92
N ASP A 183 24.08 13.12 -14.69
CA ASP A 183 23.38 12.68 -15.91
C ASP A 183 22.15 11.83 -15.59
N LYS A 184 22.15 11.15 -14.44
CA LYS A 184 21.06 10.28 -14.00
C LYS A 184 20.78 10.43 -12.49
N PRO A 185 20.21 11.56 -12.05
CA PRO A 185 19.93 11.82 -10.64
C PRO A 185 18.81 10.90 -10.13
N LEU A 186 18.82 10.62 -8.83
CA LEU A 186 17.89 9.71 -8.16
C LEU A 186 16.93 10.44 -7.23
N VAL A 187 15.63 10.17 -7.36
CA VAL A 187 14.62 10.60 -6.40
C VAL A 187 13.86 9.39 -5.87
N VAL A 188 13.86 9.18 -4.55
CA VAL A 188 13.15 8.07 -3.89
C VAL A 188 12.02 8.62 -3.03
N PHE A 189 10.80 8.15 -3.27
CA PHE A 189 9.63 8.43 -2.44
C PHE A 189 9.26 7.21 -1.60
N LEU A 190 9.27 7.34 -0.28
CA LEU A 190 8.85 6.30 0.67
C LEU A 190 7.64 6.79 1.46
N ASP A 191 6.47 6.23 1.17
CA ASP A 191 5.23 6.61 1.85
C ASP A 191 4.95 5.71 3.04
N ALA A 192 4.46 6.31 4.13
CA ALA A 192 3.95 5.66 5.34
C ALA A 192 5.00 4.81 6.09
N LEU A 193 6.14 5.40 6.44
CA LEU A 193 7.16 4.74 7.27
C LEU A 193 6.60 4.17 8.59
N ASP A 194 5.52 4.75 9.12
CA ASP A 194 4.80 4.28 10.30
C ASP A 194 4.13 2.90 10.11
N GLN A 195 3.95 2.43 8.88
CA GLN A 195 3.37 1.11 8.58
C GLN A 195 4.40 -0.02 8.49
N LEU A 196 5.69 0.26 8.74
CA LEU A 196 6.70 -0.78 8.86
C LEU A 196 6.40 -1.71 10.05
N THR A 197 6.70 -3.00 9.90
CA THR A 197 6.72 -3.93 11.03
C THR A 197 7.89 -3.58 11.96
N ASP A 198 7.79 -4.00 13.22
CA ASP A 198 8.86 -3.76 14.22
C ASP A 198 10.05 -4.72 14.06
N ASP A 199 10.05 -5.56 13.01
CA ASP A 199 11.18 -6.41 12.67
C ASP A 199 12.45 -5.57 12.53
N TYR A 200 13.55 -6.00 13.15
CA TYR A 200 14.84 -5.28 13.15
C TYR A 200 14.78 -3.84 13.68
N ASN A 201 13.80 -3.49 14.50
CA ASN A 201 13.57 -2.11 14.97
C ASN A 201 13.44 -1.11 13.81
N ALA A 202 12.80 -1.51 12.70
CA ALA A 202 12.72 -0.71 11.48
C ALA A 202 12.18 0.72 11.72
N ARG A 203 11.29 0.89 12.71
CA ARG A 203 10.69 2.18 13.10
C ARG A 203 11.67 3.15 13.77
N GLN A 204 12.84 2.69 14.19
CA GLN A 204 13.93 3.57 14.65
C GLN A 204 14.74 4.15 13.47
N LEU A 205 14.50 3.67 12.25
CA LEU A 205 14.98 4.24 10.99
C LEU A 205 16.51 4.33 10.86
N PHE A 206 17.27 3.49 11.59
CA PHE A 206 18.73 3.41 11.45
C PHE A 206 19.20 3.00 10.04
N TRP A 207 18.33 2.36 9.27
CA TRP A 207 18.61 1.96 7.89
C TRP A 207 18.49 3.14 6.90
N LEU A 208 17.82 4.23 7.28
CA LEU A 208 17.60 5.38 6.41
C LEU A 208 18.82 6.33 6.53
N PRO A 209 19.53 6.61 5.42
CA PRO A 209 20.69 7.50 5.46
C PRO A 209 20.27 8.92 5.86
N LYS A 210 20.98 9.50 6.82
CA LYS A 210 20.76 10.88 7.26
C LYS A 210 21.38 11.90 6.32
N GLU A 211 22.55 11.55 5.78
CA GLU A 211 23.28 12.30 4.77
C GLU A 211 23.21 11.50 3.47
N LEU A 212 22.77 12.16 2.40
CA LEU A 212 22.56 11.61 1.07
C LEU A 212 23.76 11.93 0.18
N PRO A 213 24.16 11.03 -0.73
CA PRO A 213 25.14 11.34 -1.76
C PRO A 213 24.67 12.50 -2.67
N PRO A 214 25.59 13.17 -3.38
CA PRO A 214 25.22 14.13 -4.42
C PRO A 214 24.24 13.52 -5.44
N TYR A 215 23.33 14.34 -5.97
CA TYR A 215 22.33 13.92 -6.97
C TYR A 215 21.29 12.90 -6.48
N VAL A 216 21.18 12.68 -5.16
CA VAL A 216 20.18 11.82 -4.53
C VAL A 216 19.26 12.66 -3.65
N HIS A 217 17.95 12.51 -3.85
CA HIS A 217 16.92 13.05 -2.97
C HIS A 217 16.01 11.94 -2.46
N ILE A 218 15.69 11.97 -1.17
CA ILE A 218 14.74 11.03 -0.56
C ILE A 218 13.62 11.83 0.11
N VAL A 219 12.38 11.53 -0.26
CA VAL A 219 11.19 12.11 0.36
C VAL A 219 10.44 11.00 1.09
N VAL A 220 10.30 11.16 2.40
CA VAL A 220 9.61 10.18 3.24
C VAL A 220 8.32 10.75 3.80
N SER A 221 7.30 9.92 4.01
CA SER A 221 6.10 10.33 4.74
C SER A 221 5.88 9.53 6.02
N THR A 222 5.34 10.19 7.04
CA THR A 222 5.03 9.55 8.33
C THR A 222 3.88 10.25 9.05
N VAL A 223 3.27 9.57 10.01
CA VAL A 223 2.27 10.15 10.92
C VAL A 223 2.97 10.62 12.21
N PRO A 224 2.77 11.88 12.65
CA PRO A 224 3.50 12.46 13.79
C PRO A 224 2.98 11.99 15.17
N GLN A 225 2.03 11.06 15.21
CA GLN A 225 1.43 10.61 16.46
C GLN A 225 2.45 9.84 17.31
N ARG A 226 2.54 10.14 18.61
CA ARG A 226 3.51 9.54 19.56
C ARG A 226 3.47 8.02 19.64
N LYS A 227 2.39 7.37 19.19
CA LYS A 227 2.26 5.91 19.10
C LYS A 227 3.21 5.31 18.06
N TYR A 228 3.68 6.10 17.09
CA TYR A 228 4.58 5.65 16.04
C TYR A 228 5.99 6.18 16.33
N ASP A 229 6.92 5.28 16.65
CA ASP A 229 8.31 5.59 17.01
C ASP A 229 9.09 6.30 15.88
N CYS A 230 8.56 6.26 14.65
CA CYS A 230 9.20 6.80 13.44
C CYS A 230 9.43 8.32 13.48
N PHE A 231 8.43 9.11 13.85
CA PHE A 231 8.55 10.58 13.82
C PHE A 231 9.50 11.13 14.90
N PRO A 232 9.44 10.64 16.16
CA PRO A 232 10.48 10.96 17.15
C PRO A 232 11.87 10.51 16.73
N ALA A 233 12.01 9.31 16.14
CA ALA A 233 13.31 8.81 15.66
C ALA A 233 13.89 9.67 14.54
N LEU A 234 13.06 10.15 13.61
CA LEU A 234 13.49 11.11 12.58
C LEU A 234 13.98 12.42 13.21
N LYS A 235 13.22 12.97 14.17
CA LYS A 235 13.62 14.21 14.86
C LYS A 235 14.93 14.05 15.60
N VAL A 236 15.08 13.03 16.45
CA VAL A 236 16.33 12.78 17.18
C VAL A 236 17.49 12.48 16.24
N GLY A 237 17.22 11.74 15.16
CA GLY A 237 18.22 11.39 14.16
C GLY A 237 18.78 12.60 13.42
N MET A 238 17.93 13.58 13.09
CA MET A 238 18.26 14.76 12.28
C MET A 238 18.74 15.96 13.11
N VAL A 239 18.27 16.10 14.36
CA VAL A 239 18.67 17.19 15.28
C VAL A 239 20.15 17.12 15.71
N MET A 240 20.83 16.00 15.48
CA MET A 240 22.26 15.83 15.78
C MET A 240 23.19 16.56 14.80
N ASP A 241 22.65 17.20 13.75
CA ASP A 241 23.41 18.03 12.81
C ASP A 241 23.05 19.51 13.03
N GLU A 242 23.84 20.22 13.84
CA GLU A 242 23.61 21.62 14.25
C GLU A 242 23.67 22.63 13.09
N THR A 243 23.94 22.18 11.87
CA THR A 243 24.23 23.04 10.71
C THR A 243 23.02 23.39 9.84
N ILE A 244 21.83 22.83 10.11
CA ILE A 244 20.66 22.95 9.24
C ILE A 244 19.46 23.55 9.99
N PRO A 245 18.82 24.61 9.49
CA PRO A 245 17.56 25.10 10.04
C PRO A 245 16.47 24.02 9.91
N ASP A 246 15.88 23.64 11.05
CA ASP A 246 14.82 22.62 11.20
C ASP A 246 13.66 22.85 10.20
N ASP A 247 13.37 24.11 9.84
CA ASP A 247 12.23 24.49 9.00
C ASP A 247 12.29 24.05 7.52
N GLN A 248 13.45 23.63 6.99
CA GLN A 248 13.58 23.28 5.57
C GLN A 248 13.45 21.78 5.28
N GLN A 249 13.55 20.92 6.30
CA GLN A 249 13.51 19.46 6.15
C GLN A 249 12.14 18.86 6.47
N TYR A 250 11.28 19.58 7.17
CA TYR A 250 9.96 19.12 7.56
C TYR A 250 8.86 19.86 6.79
N VAL A 251 7.99 19.09 6.16
CA VAL A 251 6.83 19.60 5.43
C VAL A 251 5.57 19.09 6.11
N GLU A 252 4.91 19.98 6.85
CA GLU A 252 3.61 19.68 7.44
C GLU A 252 2.51 19.70 6.39
N VAL A 253 1.69 18.65 6.42
CA VAL A 253 0.49 18.50 5.59
C VAL A 253 -0.72 18.83 6.46
N PRO A 254 -1.27 20.04 6.36
CA PRO A 254 -2.41 20.45 7.17
C PRO A 254 -3.69 19.74 6.75
N ASP A 255 -4.69 19.86 7.62
CA ASP A 255 -6.07 19.50 7.31
C ASP A 255 -6.58 20.27 6.08
N LEU A 256 -7.60 19.71 5.44
CA LEU A 256 -8.12 20.25 4.19
C LEU A 256 -8.94 21.53 4.48
N PRO A 257 -8.60 22.66 3.84
CA PRO A 257 -9.37 23.88 4.03
C PRO A 257 -10.82 23.70 3.57
N GLY A 258 -11.77 24.25 4.33
CA GLY A 258 -13.20 24.18 3.99
C GLY A 258 -13.56 24.78 2.63
N ALA A 259 -12.81 25.77 2.16
CA ALA A 259 -12.97 26.36 0.83
C ALA A 259 -12.64 25.36 -0.29
N ASP A 260 -11.62 24.52 -0.10
CA ASP A 260 -11.21 23.53 -1.09
C ASP A 260 -12.19 22.35 -1.14
N ALA A 261 -12.81 22.00 0.00
CA ALA A 261 -13.73 20.87 0.10
C ALA A 261 -14.93 20.98 -0.85
N ALA A 262 -15.54 22.16 -0.96
CA ALA A 262 -16.67 22.39 -1.86
C ALA A 262 -16.26 22.24 -3.34
N ALA A 263 -15.09 22.78 -3.72
CA ALA A 263 -14.57 22.65 -5.08
C ALA A 263 -14.23 21.20 -5.43
N ILE A 264 -13.69 20.44 -4.48
CA ILE A 264 -13.39 19.01 -4.63
C ILE A 264 -14.67 18.20 -4.85
N VAL A 265 -15.70 18.44 -4.03
CA VAL A 265 -16.99 17.74 -4.15
C VAL A 265 -17.67 18.05 -5.48
N ASP A 266 -17.68 19.32 -5.91
CA ASP A 266 -18.23 19.71 -7.21
C ASP A 266 -17.47 19.02 -8.37
N HIS A 267 -16.15 18.92 -8.28
CA HIS A 267 -15.35 18.21 -9.26
C HIS A 267 -15.69 16.71 -9.33
N TRP A 268 -15.83 16.03 -8.18
CA TRP A 268 -16.23 14.62 -8.13
C TRP A 268 -17.66 14.41 -8.65
N LEU A 269 -18.62 15.26 -8.27
CA LEU A 269 -20.00 15.18 -8.76
C LEU A 269 -20.06 15.29 -10.30
N LYS A 270 -19.27 16.20 -10.88
CA LYS A 270 -19.17 16.35 -12.34
C LYS A 270 -18.58 15.10 -13.00
N ALA A 271 -17.51 14.55 -12.42
CA ALA A 271 -16.86 13.34 -12.94
C ALA A 271 -17.82 12.13 -12.90
N ASP A 272 -18.55 11.95 -11.80
CA ASP A 272 -19.49 10.85 -11.58
C ASP A 272 -20.86 11.08 -12.26
N LYS A 273 -21.03 12.20 -12.98
CA LYS A 273 -22.30 12.65 -13.59
C LYS A 273 -23.46 12.66 -12.59
N ARG A 274 -23.17 12.99 -11.33
CA ARG A 274 -24.12 13.01 -10.21
C ARG A 274 -24.44 14.46 -9.82
N ARG A 275 -25.62 14.67 -9.23
CA ARG A 275 -26.02 15.97 -8.66
C ARG A 275 -26.66 15.74 -7.29
N LEU A 276 -26.24 16.53 -6.32
CA LEU A 276 -26.88 16.66 -5.03
C LEU A 276 -27.76 17.91 -5.02
N THR A 277 -28.83 17.87 -4.23
CA THR A 277 -29.61 19.08 -3.96
C THR A 277 -28.80 20.04 -3.08
N SER A 278 -29.15 21.33 -3.08
CA SER A 278 -28.48 22.33 -2.23
C SER A 278 -28.52 21.96 -0.75
N GLU A 279 -29.60 21.31 -0.30
CA GLU A 279 -29.77 20.86 1.09
C GLU A 279 -28.85 19.68 1.42
N GLN A 280 -28.76 18.69 0.53
CA GLN A 280 -27.84 17.56 0.67
C GLN A 280 -26.38 18.01 0.68
N LEU A 281 -26.02 18.93 -0.21
CA LEU A 281 -24.68 19.50 -0.25
C LEU A 281 -24.34 20.25 1.04
N ALA A 282 -25.29 21.02 1.59
CA ALA A 282 -25.09 21.72 2.86
C ALA A 282 -24.78 20.76 4.01
N ILE A 283 -25.53 19.66 4.14
CA ILE A 283 -25.31 18.64 5.19
C ILE A 283 -23.92 18.01 5.07
N LEU A 284 -23.47 17.70 3.86
CA LEU A 284 -22.13 17.15 3.62
C LEU A 284 -21.05 18.14 4.08
N ILE A 285 -21.15 19.40 3.66
CA ILE A 285 -20.16 20.44 3.99
C ILE A 285 -20.16 20.74 5.50
N ASP A 286 -21.34 20.79 6.14
CA ASP A 286 -21.45 21.02 7.58
C ASP A 286 -20.89 19.85 8.41
N SER A 287 -21.05 18.61 7.92
CA SER A 287 -20.42 17.44 8.54
C SER A 287 -18.90 17.47 8.37
N PHE A 288 -18.40 17.89 7.20
CA PHE A 288 -16.97 18.06 6.94
C PHE A 288 -16.33 19.15 7.81
N ARG A 289 -17.04 20.25 8.10
CA ARG A 289 -16.50 21.30 8.99
C ARG A 289 -16.17 20.79 10.39
N GLN A 290 -16.82 19.71 10.84
CA GLN A 290 -16.55 19.08 12.13
C GLN A 290 -15.36 18.11 12.07
N CYS A 291 -15.01 17.61 10.88
CA CYS A 291 -13.86 16.75 10.65
C CYS A 291 -13.21 17.11 9.29
N PRO A 292 -12.29 18.10 9.27
CA PRO A 292 -11.68 18.64 8.04
C PRO A 292 -10.62 17.70 7.43
N ASN A 293 -10.91 16.41 7.41
CA ASN A 293 -10.02 15.36 6.95
C ASN A 293 -10.41 14.91 5.52
N PRO A 294 -9.48 14.90 4.55
CA PRO A 294 -9.73 14.40 3.18
C PRO A 294 -10.35 13.00 3.12
N LEU A 295 -9.92 12.08 3.98
CA LEU A 295 -10.49 10.73 4.04
C LEU A 295 -11.97 10.78 4.44
N PHE A 296 -12.29 11.58 5.46
CA PHE A 296 -13.66 11.83 5.87
C PHE A 296 -14.49 12.41 4.72
N LEU A 297 -13.97 13.43 4.02
CA LEU A 297 -14.66 14.04 2.88
C LEU A 297 -14.99 13.02 1.79
N LYS A 298 -14.05 12.13 1.45
CA LYS A 298 -14.28 11.09 0.44
C LYS A 298 -15.31 10.06 0.89
N MET A 299 -15.26 9.62 2.14
CA MET A 299 -16.24 8.70 2.71
C MET A 299 -17.64 9.34 2.75
N ALA A 300 -17.74 10.59 3.22
CA ALA A 300 -18.99 11.34 3.30
C ALA A 300 -19.58 11.59 1.91
N TYR A 301 -18.73 11.90 0.93
CA TYR A 301 -19.13 12.00 -0.47
C TYR A 301 -19.73 10.69 -0.98
N ASN A 302 -19.05 9.56 -0.80
CA ASN A 302 -19.54 8.27 -1.26
C ASN A 302 -20.88 7.88 -0.61
N GLU A 303 -21.11 8.21 0.66
CA GLU A 303 -22.42 7.99 1.28
C GLU A 303 -23.48 8.98 0.76
N SER A 304 -23.09 10.21 0.46
CA SER A 304 -24.03 11.21 -0.08
C SER A 304 -24.53 10.89 -1.49
N THR A 305 -23.72 10.21 -2.32
CA THR A 305 -24.11 9.86 -3.69
C THR A 305 -25.23 8.81 -3.74
N LEU A 306 -25.40 8.04 -2.65
CA LEU A 306 -26.47 7.07 -2.46
C LEU A 306 -27.83 7.73 -2.17
N TRP A 307 -27.86 9.01 -1.81
CA TRP A 307 -29.11 9.71 -1.50
C TRP A 307 -29.95 9.95 -2.75
N ASN A 308 -31.24 9.66 -2.66
CA ASN A 308 -32.21 10.06 -3.67
C ASN A 308 -32.59 11.54 -3.49
N SER A 309 -33.06 12.19 -4.55
CA SER A 309 -33.52 13.60 -4.49
C SER A 309 -34.69 13.81 -3.53
N TYR A 310 -35.51 12.79 -3.31
CA TYR A 310 -36.67 12.80 -2.42
C TYR A 310 -36.37 12.27 -1.00
N THR A 311 -35.11 12.00 -0.67
CA THR A 311 -34.73 11.55 0.68
C THR A 311 -35.06 12.64 1.69
N LEU A 312 -35.81 12.31 2.74
CA LEU A 312 -36.22 13.27 3.77
C LEU A 312 -35.01 13.77 4.57
N LYS A 313 -35.07 15.02 5.02
CA LYS A 313 -34.01 15.64 5.86
C LYS A 313 -33.71 14.86 7.13
N SER A 314 -34.70 14.17 7.70
CA SER A 314 -34.54 13.32 8.89
C SER A 314 -33.56 12.17 8.67
N ASP A 315 -33.46 11.71 7.43
CA ASP A 315 -32.75 10.49 7.03
C ASP A 315 -31.38 10.81 6.40
N LEU A 316 -31.17 12.08 6.01
CA LEU A 316 -29.89 12.63 5.57
C LEU A 316 -28.98 12.86 6.79
N ARG A 317 -28.39 11.80 7.31
CA ARG A 317 -27.45 11.86 8.43
C ARG A 317 -26.07 11.43 7.96
N LEU A 318 -25.07 12.27 8.22
CA LEU A 318 -23.68 11.89 8.16
C LEU A 318 -23.10 12.01 9.57
N ALA A 319 -22.33 11.02 9.96
CA ALA A 319 -21.51 11.11 11.15
C ALA A 319 -20.49 12.25 11.04
N THR A 320 -19.94 12.67 12.18
CA THR A 320 -19.10 13.89 12.29
C THR A 320 -17.62 13.60 12.51
N CYS A 321 -17.20 12.34 12.41
CA CYS A 321 -15.80 11.92 12.41
C CYS A 321 -15.62 10.62 11.61
N VAL A 322 -14.38 10.31 11.23
CA VAL A 322 -14.03 9.13 10.40
C VAL A 322 -14.54 7.83 11.02
N GLU A 323 -14.31 7.62 12.31
CA GLU A 323 -14.70 6.37 13.01
C GLU A 323 -16.22 6.17 13.03
N LYS A 324 -16.97 7.22 13.39
CA LYS A 324 -18.44 7.16 13.41
C LYS A 324 -19.01 6.96 12.01
N LEU A 325 -18.38 7.56 10.99
CA LEU A 325 -18.80 7.38 9.60
C LEU A 325 -18.50 5.98 9.09
N ALA A 326 -17.34 5.41 9.45
CA ALA A 326 -17.02 4.00 9.16
C ALA A 326 -18.07 3.06 9.78
N ASN A 327 -18.42 3.26 11.05
CA ASN A 327 -19.47 2.47 11.71
C ASN A 327 -20.83 2.62 11.01
N GLN A 328 -21.19 3.83 10.58
CA GLN A 328 -22.42 4.05 9.81
C GLN A 328 -22.42 3.27 8.49
N ILE A 329 -21.28 3.25 7.78
CA ILE A 329 -21.10 2.48 6.54
C ILE A 329 -21.23 0.98 6.82
N PHE A 330 -20.62 0.47 7.89
CA PHE A 330 -20.72 -0.95 8.26
C PHE A 330 -22.17 -1.35 8.57
N VAL A 331 -22.87 -0.57 9.38
CA VAL A 331 -24.31 -0.81 9.68
C VAL A 331 -25.16 -0.78 8.40
N ARG A 332 -24.83 0.10 7.43
CA ARG A 332 -25.52 0.11 6.13
C ARG A 332 -25.27 -1.18 5.36
N HIS A 333 -24.03 -1.65 5.31
CA HIS A 333 -23.70 -2.91 4.64
C HIS A 333 -24.34 -4.11 5.32
N GLU A 334 -24.40 -4.16 6.66
CA GLU A 334 -25.09 -5.22 7.41
C GLU A 334 -26.58 -5.29 7.06
N ARG A 335 -27.24 -4.14 6.89
CA ARG A 335 -28.65 -4.10 6.45
C ARG A 335 -28.85 -4.61 5.02
N GLY A 336 -27.85 -4.42 4.15
CA GLY A 336 -27.94 -4.80 2.73
C GLY A 336 -27.53 -6.24 2.45
N HIS A 337 -26.58 -6.77 3.21
CA HIS A 337 -25.93 -8.06 2.93
C HIS A 337 -26.04 -9.07 4.09
N GLY A 338 -26.64 -8.69 5.22
CA GLY A 338 -26.70 -9.51 6.42
C GLY A 338 -25.55 -9.23 7.39
N GLU A 339 -25.86 -9.19 8.69
CA GLU A 339 -24.89 -8.90 9.75
C GLU A 339 -23.77 -9.93 9.79
N ALA A 340 -24.11 -11.22 9.75
CA ALA A 340 -23.14 -12.31 9.85
C ALA A 340 -22.10 -12.25 8.72
N VAL A 341 -22.55 -12.07 7.47
CA VAL A 341 -21.68 -11.96 6.30
C VAL A 341 -20.69 -10.81 6.46
N VAL A 342 -21.18 -9.61 6.78
CA VAL A 342 -20.33 -8.41 6.88
C VAL A 342 -19.35 -8.52 8.04
N ARG A 343 -19.83 -8.94 9.21
CA ARG A 343 -19.00 -9.09 10.41
C ARG A 343 -17.90 -10.13 10.21
N ARG A 344 -18.22 -11.30 9.65
CA ARG A 344 -17.24 -12.37 9.39
C ARG A 344 -16.23 -11.93 8.33
N THR A 345 -16.70 -11.32 7.25
CA THR A 345 -15.84 -10.76 6.19
C THR A 345 -14.82 -9.77 6.75
N LEU A 346 -15.27 -8.74 7.48
CA LEU A 346 -14.39 -7.74 8.08
C LEU A 346 -13.48 -8.35 9.16
N GLY A 347 -13.98 -9.33 9.90
CA GLY A 347 -13.21 -10.09 10.87
C GLY A 347 -12.04 -10.84 10.23
N TYR A 348 -12.28 -11.59 9.15
CA TYR A 348 -11.25 -12.32 8.41
C TYR A 348 -10.21 -11.40 7.80
N ILE A 349 -10.66 -10.30 7.16
CA ILE A 349 -9.75 -9.28 6.60
C ILE A 349 -8.85 -8.69 7.70
N THR A 350 -9.40 -8.43 8.88
CA THR A 350 -8.65 -7.85 10.01
C THR A 350 -7.70 -8.85 10.66
N ALA A 351 -8.10 -10.12 10.77
CA ALA A 351 -7.29 -11.18 11.36
C ALA A 351 -6.11 -11.60 10.46
N ALA A 352 -6.23 -11.40 9.15
CA ALA A 352 -5.20 -11.81 8.20
C ALA A 352 -3.95 -10.92 8.26
N LYS A 353 -2.82 -11.52 8.66
CA LYS A 353 -1.53 -10.84 8.80
C LYS A 353 -1.04 -10.19 7.50
N HIS A 354 -1.32 -10.84 6.35
CA HIS A 354 -0.82 -10.42 5.04
C HIS A 354 -1.93 -9.94 4.09
N GLY A 355 -3.14 -9.73 4.61
CA GLY A 355 -4.34 -9.54 3.79
C GLY A 355 -4.94 -10.88 3.34
N VAL A 356 -6.09 -10.81 2.69
CA VAL A 356 -6.81 -11.96 2.12
C VAL A 356 -7.15 -11.62 0.69
N THR A 357 -6.84 -12.51 -0.25
CA THR A 357 -7.28 -12.36 -1.64
C THR A 357 -8.78 -12.60 -1.75
N PHE A 358 -9.39 -12.18 -2.87
CA PHE A 358 -10.82 -12.40 -3.08
C PHE A 358 -11.19 -13.90 -3.02
N ASN A 359 -10.40 -14.75 -3.67
CA ASN A 359 -10.65 -16.19 -3.71
C ASN A 359 -10.49 -16.83 -2.33
N GLU A 360 -9.45 -16.48 -1.57
CA GLU A 360 -9.27 -16.97 -0.21
C GLU A 360 -10.42 -16.53 0.70
N LEU A 361 -10.89 -15.29 0.53
CA LEU A 361 -12.00 -14.75 1.32
C LEU A 361 -13.31 -15.46 0.98
N GLU A 362 -13.57 -15.74 -0.30
CA GLU A 362 -14.71 -16.53 -0.77
C GLU A 362 -14.68 -17.94 -0.19
N ASP A 363 -13.54 -18.63 -0.28
CA ASP A 363 -13.34 -19.98 0.26
C ASP A 363 -13.57 -20.00 1.78
N ILE A 364 -13.00 -19.05 2.52
CA ILE A 364 -13.17 -18.97 3.98
C ILE A 364 -14.63 -18.72 4.34
N LEU A 365 -15.32 -17.81 3.64
CA LEU A 365 -16.72 -17.51 3.90
C LEU A 365 -17.64 -18.69 3.55
N SER A 366 -17.31 -19.48 2.53
CA SER A 366 -18.08 -20.67 2.14
C SER A 366 -18.04 -21.79 3.19
N LEU A 367 -17.02 -21.78 4.05
CA LEU A 367 -16.82 -22.75 5.13
C LEU A 367 -17.39 -22.27 6.48
N ASP A 368 -17.85 -21.02 6.57
CA ASP A 368 -18.39 -20.44 7.79
C ASP A 368 -19.90 -20.75 7.90
N GLU A 369 -20.26 -21.64 8.84
CA GLU A 369 -21.65 -22.05 9.04
C GLU A 369 -22.57 -20.86 9.38
N ASP A 370 -22.10 -19.86 10.13
CA ASP A 370 -22.93 -18.70 10.49
C ASP A 370 -23.23 -17.85 9.26
N VAL A 371 -22.27 -17.73 8.33
CA VAL A 371 -22.46 -17.03 7.06
C VAL A 371 -23.42 -17.82 6.18
N MET A 372 -23.19 -19.11 5.99
CA MET A 372 -23.99 -19.98 5.12
C MET A 372 -25.44 -20.15 5.61
N ASN A 373 -25.69 -20.06 6.92
CA ASN A 373 -27.05 -20.09 7.47
C ASN A 373 -27.76 -18.72 7.42
N SER A 374 -27.04 -17.64 7.12
CA SER A 374 -27.57 -16.26 7.10
C SER A 374 -27.90 -15.73 5.70
N VAL A 375 -27.38 -16.37 4.65
CA VAL A 375 -27.63 -16.10 3.24
C VAL A 375 -28.72 -17.04 2.73
#